data_AF-A0AAV9RD70-F1
#
_entry.id   AF-A0AAV9RD70-F1
#
_cell.length_a   1.000
_cell.length_b   1.000
_cell.length_c   1.000
_cell.angle_alpha   90.00
_cell.angle_beta   90.00
_cell.angle_gamma   90.00
#
_symmetry.space_group_name_H-M   'P 1'
#
loop_
_entity.id
_entity.type
_entity.pdbx_description
1 polymer ?
#
loop_
_entity_poly.entity_id
_entity_poly.type
_entity_poly.pdbx_seq_one_letter_code
_entity_poly.pdbx_strand_id
1 'polypeptide(L)'
;MTMLGMYVPDRFSLKSSKVQDGIGLYTARRVKKGEKFGPFAGEKKLPSELDESSDTRLMWEVRGSKGDVLYILDASNPRHANWLRFVHQAPSQDQKNLAAIQDGENIFYLAVDDIETDTELLIGYLDSDMEEEEEEEEEDVKDEDENSKEAKHLVEMELVIKKEDHPCLLCESSFPSEEILAAHLQSLHQRPSTEEKEFKCRNCGKKFPVKQALQRQWVY
;
A
#
# COMPACT_ATOMS: atom_id res chain seq x y z
N MET A 1 -2.47 30.13 11.14
CA MET A 1 -3.85 29.75 10.77
C MET A 1 -4.18 28.41 11.39
N THR A 2 -5.22 28.31 12.22
CA THR A 2 -5.77 27.01 12.66
C THR A 2 -6.68 26.47 11.56
N MET A 3 -6.23 25.44 10.85
CA MET A 3 -7.08 24.68 9.91
C MET A 3 -8.18 24.00 10.75
N LEU A 4 -9.40 24.53 10.70
CA LEU A 4 -10.51 24.04 11.52
C LEU A 4 -10.83 22.57 11.18
N GLY A 5 -10.54 21.65 12.11
CA GLY A 5 -11.12 20.30 12.16
C GLY A 5 -10.28 19.14 11.63
N MET A 6 -9.08 19.37 11.08
CA MET A 6 -8.21 18.28 10.63
C MET A 6 -7.24 17.86 11.74
N TYR A 7 -7.35 16.60 12.19
CA TYR A 7 -6.45 16.02 13.18
C TYR A 7 -5.10 15.66 12.52
N VAL A 8 -4.01 16.15 13.12
CA VAL A 8 -2.64 15.76 12.82
C VAL A 8 -2.12 15.00 14.03
N PRO A 9 -1.63 13.75 13.88
CA PRO A 9 -1.09 12.99 15.01
C PRO A 9 0.10 13.71 15.67
N ASP A 10 0.20 13.65 17.00
CA ASP A 10 1.23 14.34 17.80
C ASP A 10 2.68 14.01 17.42
N ARG A 11 2.89 12.88 16.72
CA ARG A 11 4.18 12.48 16.16
C ARG A 11 4.59 13.29 14.92
N PHE A 12 3.74 14.20 14.44
CA PHE A 12 3.98 15.08 13.32
C PHE A 12 3.65 16.53 13.67
N SER A 13 4.19 17.45 12.88
CA SER A 13 3.93 18.88 13.01
C SER A 13 3.81 19.54 11.64
N LEU A 14 3.06 20.62 11.56
CA LEU A 14 2.91 21.41 10.34
C LEU A 14 3.76 22.67 10.43
N LYS A 15 4.61 22.90 9.42
CA LYS A 15 5.53 24.05 9.35
C LYS A 15 5.56 24.60 7.92
N SER A 16 6.13 25.79 7.72
CA SER A 16 6.45 26.26 6.37
C SER A 16 7.38 25.26 5.69
N SER A 17 7.02 24.83 4.48
CA SER A 17 7.81 23.88 3.71
C SER A 17 9.14 24.51 3.26
N LYS A 18 10.18 23.67 3.17
CA LYS A 18 11.49 24.05 2.62
C LYS A 18 11.61 23.74 1.13
N VAL A 19 10.71 22.90 0.59
CA VAL A 19 10.79 22.41 -0.79
C VAL A 19 9.84 23.12 -1.75
N GLN A 20 8.74 23.67 -1.25
CA GLN A 20 7.77 24.43 -2.06
C GLN A 20 7.02 25.48 -1.24
N ASP A 21 6.29 26.36 -1.91
CA ASP A 21 5.43 27.33 -1.24
C ASP A 21 4.29 26.62 -0.48
N GLY A 22 4.10 26.99 0.79
CA GLY A 22 3.00 26.50 1.61
C GLY A 22 3.45 25.78 2.89
N ILE A 23 2.61 24.86 3.35
CA ILE A 23 2.78 24.13 4.60
C ILE A 23 3.18 22.68 4.30
N GLY A 24 4.30 22.24 4.85
CA GLY A 24 4.77 20.86 4.80
C GLY A 24 4.54 20.11 6.11
N LEU A 25 4.58 18.78 6.03
CA LEU A 25 4.47 17.89 7.17
C LEU A 25 5.86 17.46 7.67
N TYR A 26 6.11 17.61 8.96
CA TYR A 26 7.40 17.34 9.59
C TYR A 26 7.28 16.30 10.69
N THR A 27 8.31 15.48 10.86
CA THR A 27 8.44 14.55 11.99
C THR A 27 8.62 15.31 13.32
N ALA A 28 7.84 14.97 14.35
CA ALA A 28 8.05 15.47 15.73
C ALA A 28 8.81 14.47 16.60
N ARG A 29 8.96 13.23 16.12
CA ARG A 29 9.77 12.15 16.69
C ARG A 29 10.43 11.38 15.55
N ARG A 30 11.49 10.63 15.84
CA ARG A 30 12.11 9.73 14.87
C ARG A 30 11.09 8.72 14.33
N VAL A 31 11.15 8.48 13.02
CA VAL A 31 10.40 7.46 12.30
C VAL A 31 11.38 6.37 11.88
N LYS A 32 10.98 5.11 12.02
CA LYS A 32 11.77 3.97 11.55
C LYS A 32 11.42 3.59 10.11
N LYS A 33 12.42 3.14 9.36
CA LYS A 33 12.22 2.51 8.05
C LYS A 33 11.14 1.43 8.15
N GLY A 34 10.21 1.41 7.20
CA GLY A 34 9.07 0.50 7.15
C GLY A 34 7.85 0.93 7.97
N GLU A 35 7.90 2.05 8.72
CA GLU A 35 6.69 2.56 9.35
C GLU A 35 5.66 3.02 8.31
N LYS A 36 4.41 2.59 8.50
CA LYS A 36 3.29 2.84 7.59
C LYS A 36 2.35 3.93 8.12
N PHE A 37 1.93 4.83 7.23
CA PHE A 37 1.04 5.96 7.52
C PHE A 37 -0.18 5.93 6.60
N GLY A 38 -1.37 6.10 7.18
CA GLY A 38 -2.61 6.18 6.42
C GLY A 38 -3.79 5.49 7.11
N PRO A 39 -4.85 5.20 6.34
CA PRO A 39 -4.95 5.40 4.89
C PRO A 39 -4.99 6.88 4.48
N PHE A 40 -4.54 7.21 3.27
CA PHE A 40 -4.73 8.51 2.63
C PHE A 40 -6.23 8.75 2.41
N ALA A 41 -6.71 9.94 2.74
CA ALA A 41 -8.11 10.30 2.61
C ALA A 41 -8.28 11.38 1.54
N GLY A 42 -9.31 11.20 0.72
CA GLY A 42 -9.72 12.12 -0.34
C GLY A 42 -11.10 11.75 -0.86
N GLU A 43 -11.65 12.61 -1.71
CA GLU A 43 -12.89 12.35 -2.44
C GLU A 43 -12.62 11.37 -3.59
N LYS A 44 -13.50 10.38 -3.79
CA LYS A 44 -13.39 9.47 -4.93
C LYS A 44 -13.93 10.17 -6.17
N LYS A 45 -13.11 10.30 -7.20
CA LYS A 45 -13.47 10.85 -8.53
C LYS A 45 -13.20 9.83 -9.62
N LEU A 46 -13.99 9.88 -10.69
CA LEU A 46 -13.70 9.08 -11.88
C LEU A 46 -12.58 9.74 -12.70
N PRO A 47 -11.71 8.97 -13.39
CA PRO A 47 -10.68 9.55 -14.25
C PRO A 47 -11.26 10.49 -15.33
N SER A 48 -12.48 10.24 -15.80
CA SER A 48 -13.19 11.08 -16.76
C SER A 48 -13.68 12.42 -16.22
N GLU A 49 -13.66 12.61 -14.90
CA GLU A 49 -14.07 13.86 -14.23
C GLU A 49 -12.89 14.81 -14.03
N LEU A 50 -11.66 14.38 -14.33
CA LEU A 50 -10.47 15.21 -14.28
C LEU A 50 -10.35 16.07 -15.53
N ASP A 51 -9.96 17.32 -15.33
CA ASP A 51 -9.65 18.27 -16.40
C ASP A 51 -8.14 18.58 -16.44
N GLU A 52 -7.64 19.13 -17.55
CA GLU A 52 -6.21 19.44 -17.73
C GLU A 52 -5.65 20.46 -16.73
N SER A 53 -6.50 21.22 -16.03
CA SER A 53 -6.11 22.17 -14.98
C SER A 53 -6.20 21.61 -13.56
N SER A 54 -6.63 20.36 -13.39
CA SER A 54 -6.70 19.70 -12.10
C SER A 54 -5.30 19.52 -11.49
N ASP A 55 -5.14 19.93 -10.23
CA ASP A 55 -3.87 19.78 -9.50
C ASP A 55 -3.69 18.33 -9.04
N THR A 56 -2.93 17.55 -9.82
CA THR A 56 -2.71 16.13 -9.57
C THR A 56 -1.78 15.84 -8.39
N ARG A 57 -1.14 16.86 -7.79
CA ARG A 57 -0.20 16.67 -6.66
C ARG A 57 -0.85 16.14 -5.39
N LEU A 58 -2.17 16.28 -5.27
CA LEU A 58 -2.97 15.80 -4.14
C LEU A 58 -3.84 14.60 -4.53
N MET A 59 -3.51 13.93 -5.62
CA MET A 59 -4.29 12.85 -6.19
C MET A 59 -3.52 11.53 -6.22
N TRP A 60 -4.25 10.42 -6.00
CA TRP A 60 -3.73 9.08 -6.19
C TRP A 60 -4.66 8.25 -7.04
N GLU A 61 -4.09 7.52 -8.01
CA GLU A 61 -4.81 6.49 -8.73
C GLU A 61 -4.95 5.24 -7.85
N VAL A 62 -6.19 4.78 -7.64
CA VAL A 62 -6.45 3.50 -6.99
C VAL A 62 -6.70 2.47 -8.06
N ARG A 63 -5.83 1.46 -8.14
CA ARG A 63 -5.87 0.42 -9.17
C ARG A 63 -6.52 -0.86 -8.67
N GLY A 64 -7.27 -1.54 -9.53
CA GLY A 64 -7.87 -2.83 -9.25
C GLY A 64 -6.84 -3.96 -9.36
N SER A 65 -7.27 -5.19 -9.04
CA SER A 65 -6.41 -6.37 -9.10
C SER A 65 -5.93 -6.71 -10.52
N LYS A 66 -6.53 -6.12 -11.56
CA LYS A 66 -6.13 -6.31 -12.96
C LYS A 66 -5.27 -5.14 -13.48
N GLY A 67 -4.88 -4.21 -12.61
CA GLY A 67 -4.11 -3.02 -12.96
C GLY A 67 -4.96 -1.88 -13.55
N ASP A 68 -6.27 -2.07 -13.71
CA ASP A 68 -7.20 -1.04 -14.17
C ASP A 68 -7.39 0.04 -13.11
N VAL A 69 -7.36 1.32 -13.52
CA VAL A 69 -7.66 2.43 -12.61
C VAL A 69 -9.15 2.42 -12.27
N LEU A 70 -9.48 2.18 -11.00
CA LEU A 70 -10.87 2.14 -10.52
C LEU A 70 -11.42 3.55 -10.33
N TYR A 71 -10.65 4.40 -9.65
CA TYR A 71 -10.98 5.79 -9.36
C TYR A 71 -9.72 6.54 -8.89
N ILE A 72 -9.86 7.86 -8.78
CA ILE A 72 -8.86 8.78 -8.25
C ILE A 72 -9.27 9.21 -6.85
N LEU A 73 -8.35 9.16 -5.88
CA LEU A 73 -8.53 9.80 -4.57
C LEU A 73 -8.00 11.22 -4.63
N ASP A 74 -8.88 12.22 -4.53
CA ASP A 74 -8.53 13.64 -4.57
C ASP A 74 -8.61 14.30 -3.18
N ALA A 75 -7.46 14.71 -2.65
CA ALA A 75 -7.35 15.38 -1.35
C ALA A 75 -7.38 16.92 -1.44
N SER A 76 -7.72 17.51 -2.59
CA SER A 76 -7.80 18.97 -2.78
C SER A 76 -8.74 19.62 -1.76
N ASN A 77 -9.92 19.01 -1.53
CA ASN A 77 -10.89 19.51 -0.55
C ASN A 77 -10.49 19.12 0.89
N PRO A 78 -10.13 20.08 1.77
CA PRO A 78 -9.69 19.80 3.14
C PRO A 78 -10.78 19.20 4.03
N ARG A 79 -12.05 19.21 3.61
CA ARG A 79 -13.15 18.55 4.33
C ARG A 79 -13.16 17.03 4.15
N HIS A 80 -12.57 16.53 3.07
CA HIS A 80 -12.52 15.10 2.73
C HIS A 80 -11.11 14.52 2.81
N ALA A 81 -10.11 15.36 3.08
CA ALA A 81 -8.71 14.98 3.21
C ALA A 81 -8.28 14.80 4.67
N ASN A 82 -7.19 14.07 4.88
CA ASN A 82 -6.50 13.99 6.17
C ASN A 82 -5.11 14.63 6.10
N TRP A 83 -4.39 14.55 7.21
CA TRP A 83 -3.07 15.16 7.40
C TRP A 83 -2.01 14.72 6.38
N LEU A 84 -2.20 13.61 5.66
CA LEU A 84 -1.25 13.17 4.62
C LEU A 84 -1.25 14.08 3.39
N ARG A 85 -2.26 14.94 3.22
CA ARG A 85 -2.30 15.95 2.13
C ARG A 85 -1.17 16.98 2.18
N PHE A 86 -0.46 17.07 3.31
CA PHE A 86 0.65 18.01 3.52
C PHE A 86 2.02 17.39 3.27
N VAL A 87 2.06 16.11 2.89
CA VAL A 87 3.28 15.50 2.38
C VAL A 87 3.49 16.04 0.97
N HIS A 88 4.66 16.60 0.73
CA HIS A 88 5.01 17.12 -0.58
C HIS A 88 5.78 16.10 -1.39
N GLN A 89 5.76 16.29 -2.70
CA GLN A 89 6.64 15.56 -3.59
C GLN A 89 8.09 15.96 -3.37
N ALA A 90 8.98 14.96 -3.35
CA ALA A 90 10.41 15.20 -3.25
C ALA A 90 10.91 15.93 -4.51
N PRO A 91 11.72 17.00 -4.37
CA PRO A 91 12.35 17.69 -5.51
C PRO A 91 13.30 16.81 -6.31
N SER A 92 13.89 15.79 -5.68
CA SER A 92 14.76 14.79 -6.29
C SER A 92 14.63 13.44 -5.58
N GLN A 93 15.11 12.37 -6.22
CA GLN A 93 15.06 11.01 -5.67
C GLN A 93 15.84 10.90 -4.34
N ASP A 94 16.99 11.56 -4.22
CA ASP A 94 17.82 11.55 -3.00
C ASP A 94 17.17 12.24 -1.80
N GLN A 95 16.15 13.07 -2.02
CA GLN A 95 15.44 13.79 -0.96
C GLN A 95 14.17 13.04 -0.51
N LYS A 96 13.76 11.98 -1.21
CA LYS A 96 12.57 11.22 -0.81
C LYS A 96 12.86 10.48 0.49
N ASN A 97 11.85 10.43 1.36
CA ASN A 97 11.89 9.61 2.56
C ASN A 97 10.60 8.80 2.76
N LEU A 98 9.64 8.95 1.85
CA LEU A 98 8.43 8.13 1.77
C LEU A 98 8.27 7.52 0.37
N ALA A 99 7.63 6.35 0.33
CA ALA A 99 7.04 5.76 -0.87
C ALA A 99 5.53 5.57 -0.68
N ALA A 100 4.75 5.68 -1.75
CA ALA A 100 3.33 5.39 -1.72
C ALA A 100 3.10 3.92 -2.06
N ILE A 101 2.27 3.25 -1.26
CA ILE A 101 1.90 1.85 -1.44
C ILE A 101 0.38 1.72 -1.42
N GLN A 102 -0.14 0.77 -2.18
CA GLN A 102 -1.56 0.45 -2.19
C GLN A 102 -1.79 -0.90 -1.51
N ASP A 103 -2.74 -0.94 -0.57
CA ASP A 103 -3.19 -2.14 0.13
C ASP A 103 -4.72 -2.21 0.03
N GLY A 104 -5.20 -3.10 -0.84
CA GLY A 104 -6.59 -3.12 -1.29
C GLY A 104 -6.96 -1.83 -2.03
N GLU A 105 -8.01 -1.15 -1.60
CA GLU A 105 -8.46 0.15 -2.15
C GLU A 105 -7.85 1.37 -1.43
N ASN A 106 -6.93 1.13 -0.49
CA ASN A 106 -6.36 2.18 0.37
C ASN A 106 -4.93 2.51 -0.04
N ILE A 107 -4.61 3.79 -0.06
CA ILE A 107 -3.25 4.29 -0.25
C ILE A 107 -2.61 4.56 1.11
N PHE A 108 -1.37 4.15 1.29
CA PHE A 108 -0.56 4.42 2.48
C PHE A 108 0.79 4.98 2.06
N TYR A 109 1.44 5.71 2.96
CA TYR A 109 2.83 6.09 2.81
C TYR A 109 3.72 5.25 3.72
N LEU A 110 4.83 4.78 3.18
CA LEU A 110 5.81 3.94 3.87
C LEU A 110 7.13 4.69 3.98
N ALA A 111 7.70 4.75 5.18
CA ALA A 111 9.06 5.26 5.36
C ALA A 111 10.07 4.34 4.67
N VAL A 112 10.82 4.89 3.71
CA VAL A 112 11.85 4.12 2.98
C VAL A 112 13.21 4.13 3.67
N ASP A 113 13.37 5.01 4.66
CA ASP A 113 14.55 5.12 5.52
C ASP A 113 14.14 5.52 6.96
N ASP A 114 15.08 5.43 7.90
CA ASP A 114 14.98 6.06 9.21
C ASP A 114 14.95 7.59 9.05
N ILE A 115 13.88 8.23 9.52
CA ILE A 115 13.68 9.67 9.38
C ILE A 115 13.88 10.32 10.75
N GLU A 116 14.87 11.20 10.86
CA GLU A 116 15.14 11.92 12.10
C GLU A 116 14.03 12.91 12.45
N THR A 117 14.05 13.40 13.69
CA THR A 117 13.15 14.47 14.14
C THR A 117 13.33 15.75 13.32
N ASP A 118 12.28 16.52 13.16
CA ASP A 118 12.29 17.81 12.45
C ASP A 118 12.67 17.74 10.97
N THR A 119 12.36 16.61 10.33
CA THR A 119 12.58 16.38 8.90
C THR A 119 11.25 16.46 8.17
N GLU A 120 11.23 17.16 7.03
CA GLU A 120 10.05 17.25 6.16
C GLU A 120 9.81 15.89 5.51
N LEU A 121 8.57 15.42 5.54
CA LEU A 121 8.16 14.18 4.90
C LEU A 121 7.91 14.44 3.41
N LEU A 122 8.64 13.72 2.57
CA LEU A 122 8.67 13.90 1.12
C LEU A 122 8.45 12.57 0.41
N ILE A 123 7.43 12.52 -0.46
CA ILE A 123 7.06 11.34 -1.24
C ILE A 123 7.85 11.31 -2.55
N GLY A 124 8.46 10.16 -2.88
CA GLY A 124 9.09 9.94 -4.17
C GLY A 124 8.07 9.85 -5.30
N TYR A 125 8.52 10.06 -6.55
CA TYR A 125 7.74 9.65 -7.70
C TYR A 125 7.55 8.12 -7.63
N LEU A 126 6.34 7.64 -7.93
CA LEU A 126 6.24 6.27 -8.43
C LEU A 126 6.96 6.34 -9.77
N ASP A 127 8.21 5.89 -9.79
CA ASP A 127 8.94 5.75 -11.02
C ASP A 127 8.05 4.89 -11.93
N SER A 128 7.50 5.51 -12.97
CA SER A 128 6.83 4.81 -14.06
C SER A 128 7.78 3.86 -14.79
N ASP A 129 9.05 3.84 -14.39
CA ASP A 129 10.17 3.10 -14.94
C ASP A 129 11.01 2.36 -13.86
N MET A 130 10.51 2.12 -12.63
CA MET A 130 11.14 1.14 -11.71
C MET A 130 10.58 -0.29 -11.93
N GLU A 131 10.45 -0.68 -13.19
CA GLU A 131 10.68 -2.09 -13.52
C GLU A 131 12.20 -2.29 -13.42
N GLU A 132 12.65 -3.17 -12.50
CA GLU A 132 14.01 -3.71 -12.41
C GLU A 132 15.11 -2.85 -11.78
N GLU A 133 15.08 -2.64 -10.45
CA GLU A 133 16.32 -2.55 -9.66
C GLU A 133 16.13 -3.31 -8.32
N GLU A 134 16.06 -4.64 -8.40
CA GLU A 134 16.58 -5.47 -7.31
C GLU A 134 18.11 -5.35 -7.39
N GLU A 135 18.68 -4.34 -6.73
CA GLU A 135 20.13 -4.23 -6.61
C GLU A 135 20.64 -5.44 -5.79
N GLU A 136 21.32 -6.33 -6.50
CA GLU A 136 22.26 -7.31 -5.97
C GLU A 136 23.34 -6.58 -5.16
N GLU A 137 23.13 -6.40 -3.86
CA GLU A 137 24.21 -6.06 -2.93
C GLU A 137 24.62 -7.31 -2.14
N GLU A 138 25.52 -8.10 -2.73
CA GLU A 138 26.45 -8.89 -1.91
C GLU A 138 27.67 -8.00 -1.57
N GLU A 139 27.66 -7.43 -0.36
CA GLU A 139 28.89 -7.08 0.33
C GLU A 139 29.56 -8.37 0.83
N ASP A 140 30.83 -8.58 0.46
CA ASP A 140 31.68 -9.52 1.17
C ASP A 140 33.02 -8.85 1.53
N VAL A 141 33.18 -8.56 2.82
CA VAL A 141 34.49 -8.32 3.46
C VAL A 141 34.48 -9.09 4.79
N LYS A 142 35.42 -10.04 4.93
CA LYS A 142 36.46 -10.16 5.99
C LYS A 142 37.03 -11.58 6.02
N ASP A 143 38.28 -11.78 5.58
CA ASP A 143 39.52 -11.99 6.39
C ASP A 143 39.65 -13.48 6.87
N GLU A 144 40.76 -14.25 6.82
CA GLU A 144 42.16 -14.00 7.18
C GLU A 144 43.15 -15.06 6.58
N ASP A 145 44.38 -14.59 6.29
CA ASP A 145 45.73 -15.16 6.49
C ASP A 145 46.41 -16.34 5.72
N GLU A 146 47.65 -15.99 5.30
CA GLU A 146 48.91 -16.70 4.95
C GLU A 146 49.12 -17.57 3.67
N ASN A 147 49.71 -16.89 2.67
CA ASN A 147 50.91 -17.26 1.87
C ASN A 147 50.87 -18.31 0.72
N SER A 148 50.76 -17.75 -0.49
CA SER A 148 51.48 -18.06 -1.76
C SER A 148 50.86 -18.95 -2.86
N LYS A 149 50.30 -18.23 -3.86
CA LYS A 149 50.42 -18.35 -5.34
C LYS A 149 49.42 -19.17 -6.17
N GLU A 150 48.65 -18.39 -6.94
CA GLU A 150 48.09 -18.57 -8.30
C GLU A 150 46.79 -19.41 -8.50
N ALA A 151 45.75 -18.71 -8.99
CA ALA A 151 44.33 -19.05 -8.96
C ALA A 151 43.74 -19.39 -10.35
N LYS A 152 42.90 -20.43 -10.45
CA LYS A 152 41.87 -20.65 -11.51
C LYS A 152 40.77 -21.67 -11.09
N HIS A 153 39.50 -21.22 -11.15
CA HIS A 153 38.31 -21.83 -11.80
C HIS A 153 37.56 -23.10 -11.25
N LEU A 154 36.24 -22.92 -11.06
CA LEU A 154 35.02 -23.79 -11.13
C LEU A 154 34.60 -24.84 -10.05
N VAL A 155 33.43 -24.56 -9.46
CA VAL A 155 32.13 -25.31 -9.34
C VAL A 155 32.07 -26.76 -8.81
N GLU A 156 31.20 -26.98 -7.79
CA GLU A 156 30.06 -27.96 -7.70
C GLU A 156 29.69 -28.22 -6.21
N MET A 157 28.58 -27.71 -5.68
CA MET A 157 27.24 -28.32 -5.42
C MET A 157 27.15 -29.50 -4.42
N GLU A 158 26.45 -29.28 -3.29
CA GLU A 158 25.33 -30.08 -2.73
C GLU A 158 24.93 -29.49 -1.35
N LEU A 159 23.87 -28.67 -1.24
CA LEU A 159 22.43 -28.99 -1.12
C LEU A 159 22.05 -29.86 0.09
N VAL A 160 21.46 -29.23 1.11
CA VAL A 160 20.52 -29.88 2.05
C VAL A 160 19.15 -29.22 1.88
N ILE A 161 18.17 -30.05 1.54
CA ILE A 161 16.88 -29.68 0.94
C ILE A 161 15.71 -29.81 1.96
N LYS A 162 14.78 -28.83 1.86
CA LYS A 162 13.32 -28.80 2.15
C LYS A 162 12.80 -28.68 3.59
N LYS A 163 11.87 -27.73 3.79
CA LYS A 163 10.42 -27.94 3.54
C LYS A 163 9.69 -26.65 3.18
N GLU A 164 8.88 -26.76 2.13
CA GLU A 164 7.96 -25.75 1.61
C GLU A 164 6.71 -25.75 2.50
N ASP A 165 6.47 -24.63 3.19
CA ASP A 165 5.21 -24.41 3.89
C ASP A 165 4.19 -23.83 2.90
N HIS A 166 2.95 -24.35 2.88
CA HIS A 166 1.87 -23.90 2.00
C HIS A 166 0.94 -22.93 2.74
N PRO A 167 1.12 -21.60 2.61
CA PRO A 167 0.31 -20.61 3.32
C PRO A 167 -1.08 -20.45 2.70
N CYS A 168 -2.08 -20.24 3.55
CA CYS A 168 -3.39 -19.79 3.11
C CYS A 168 -3.33 -18.30 2.76
N LEU A 169 -3.94 -17.91 1.64
CA LEU A 169 -3.97 -16.52 1.18
C LEU A 169 -5.22 -15.76 1.65
N LEU A 170 -6.11 -16.44 2.37
CA LEU A 170 -7.35 -15.89 2.92
C LEU A 170 -7.29 -15.73 4.45
N CYS A 171 -6.29 -16.32 5.09
CA CYS A 171 -5.98 -16.15 6.50
C CYS A 171 -4.49 -16.42 6.76
N GLU A 172 -3.97 -16.01 7.91
CA GLU A 172 -2.55 -16.12 8.27
C GLU A 172 -2.10 -17.53 8.70
N SER A 173 -2.76 -18.60 8.23
CA SER A 173 -2.42 -19.99 8.58
C SER A 173 -1.52 -20.63 7.52
N SER A 174 -0.54 -21.42 7.96
CA SER A 174 0.36 -22.16 7.08
C SER A 174 0.29 -23.66 7.32
N PHE A 175 0.35 -24.46 6.23
CA PHE A 175 0.09 -25.89 6.26
C PHE A 175 1.25 -26.71 5.67
N PRO A 176 1.48 -27.93 6.18
CA PRO A 176 2.63 -28.75 5.80
C PRO A 176 2.48 -29.44 4.43
N SER A 177 1.32 -29.32 3.77
CA SER A 177 1.10 -29.83 2.42
C SER A 177 -0.10 -29.15 1.73
N GLU A 178 -0.07 -29.15 0.40
CA GLU A 178 -1.15 -28.65 -0.45
C GLU A 178 -2.50 -29.34 -0.18
N GLU A 179 -2.52 -30.65 0.10
CA GLU A 179 -3.77 -31.38 0.42
C GLU A 179 -4.43 -30.87 1.70
N ILE A 180 -3.64 -30.54 2.72
CA ILE A 180 -4.15 -30.02 3.99
C ILE A 180 -4.60 -28.56 3.83
N LEU A 181 -3.86 -27.76 3.06
CA LEU A 181 -4.30 -26.43 2.67
C LEU A 181 -5.60 -26.49 1.86
N ALA A 182 -5.75 -27.43 0.93
CA ALA A 182 -6.98 -27.61 0.15
C ALA A 182 -8.16 -28.01 1.03
N ALA A 183 -7.97 -28.90 2.01
CA ALA A 183 -8.99 -29.24 3.00
C ALA A 183 -9.36 -28.06 3.90
N HIS A 184 -8.38 -27.24 4.29
CA HIS A 184 -8.59 -25.99 5.02
C HIS A 184 -9.41 -24.98 4.19
N LEU A 185 -9.07 -24.80 2.93
CA LEU A 185 -9.81 -23.94 2.00
C LEU A 185 -11.23 -24.45 1.77
N GLN A 186 -11.43 -25.77 1.68
CA GLN A 186 -12.76 -26.38 1.50
C GLN A 186 -13.63 -26.30 2.76
N SER A 187 -13.05 -26.41 3.95
CA SER A 187 -13.81 -26.44 5.20
C SER A 187 -14.14 -25.05 5.75
N LEU A 188 -13.24 -24.07 5.57
CA LEU A 188 -13.37 -22.74 6.17
C LEU A 188 -13.61 -21.61 5.15
N HIS A 189 -13.18 -21.81 3.90
CA HIS A 189 -13.24 -20.77 2.86
C HIS A 189 -14.14 -21.13 1.66
N GLN A 190 -14.70 -22.35 1.63
CA GLN A 190 -15.63 -22.72 0.58
C GLN A 190 -16.98 -22.02 0.78
N ARG A 191 -17.27 -21.10 -0.14
CA ARG A 191 -18.66 -20.76 -0.47
C ARG A 191 -19.26 -21.92 -1.26
N PRO A 192 -20.53 -22.31 -1.00
CA PRO A 192 -21.17 -23.35 -1.79
C PRO A 192 -21.19 -22.93 -3.27
N SER A 193 -20.44 -23.66 -4.09
CA SER A 193 -20.68 -23.73 -5.53
C SER A 193 -21.88 -24.66 -5.73
N THR A 194 -23.07 -24.10 -5.65
CA THR A 194 -24.28 -24.73 -6.18
C THR A 194 -25.12 -23.63 -6.79
N GLU A 195 -25.07 -23.57 -8.12
CA GLU A 195 -26.13 -23.16 -9.04
C GLU A 195 -26.93 -21.88 -8.71
N GLU A 196 -26.95 -21.00 -9.72
CA GLU A 196 -27.97 -19.98 -9.97
C GLU A 196 -29.28 -20.18 -9.18
N LYS A 197 -29.45 -19.41 -8.12
CA LYS A 197 -30.78 -19.21 -7.54
C LYS A 197 -30.99 -17.74 -7.24
N GLU A 198 -31.36 -17.04 -8.30
CA GLU A 198 -31.90 -15.69 -8.25
C GLU A 198 -33.08 -15.65 -7.27
N PHE A 199 -32.99 -14.84 -6.21
CA PHE A 199 -34.09 -14.65 -5.27
C PHE A 199 -35.10 -13.66 -5.87
N LYS A 200 -36.25 -14.18 -6.32
CA LYS A 200 -37.34 -13.40 -6.93
C LYS A 200 -38.37 -12.98 -5.88
N CYS A 201 -38.63 -11.67 -5.75
CA CYS A 201 -39.72 -11.15 -4.92
C CYS A 201 -41.09 -11.52 -5.51
N ARG A 202 -41.98 -12.15 -4.72
CA ARG A 202 -43.30 -12.64 -5.18
C ARG A 202 -44.33 -11.53 -5.46
N ASN A 203 -44.17 -10.35 -4.84
CA ASN A 203 -44.97 -9.13 -5.13
C ASN A 203 -44.35 -8.28 -6.26
N CYS A 204 -43.02 -8.31 -6.33
CA CYS A 204 -42.09 -7.50 -7.11
C CYS A 204 -41.72 -7.90 -8.54
N GLY A 205 -41.42 -9.19 -8.70
CA GLY A 205 -40.69 -9.75 -9.84
C GLY A 205 -39.17 -9.51 -9.86
N LYS A 206 -38.60 -8.61 -9.04
CA LYS A 206 -37.16 -8.29 -9.05
C LYS A 206 -36.27 -9.37 -8.41
N LYS A 207 -35.05 -9.51 -8.96
CA LYS A 207 -34.03 -10.51 -8.60
C LYS A 207 -32.88 -9.84 -7.84
N PHE A 208 -32.38 -10.49 -6.79
CA PHE A 208 -31.31 -9.94 -5.95
C PHE A 208 -30.24 -10.98 -5.60
N PRO A 209 -28.96 -10.58 -5.46
CA PRO A 209 -27.86 -11.50 -5.21
C PRO A 209 -27.65 -11.87 -3.72
N VAL A 210 -28.31 -11.21 -2.75
CA VAL A 210 -28.09 -11.47 -1.32
C VAL A 210 -29.37 -11.33 -0.47
N LYS A 211 -29.63 -12.28 0.42
CA LYS A 211 -30.84 -12.39 1.26
C LYS A 211 -30.96 -11.32 2.37
N GLN A 212 -29.87 -10.62 2.70
CA GLN A 212 -29.83 -9.58 3.75
C GLN A 212 -30.42 -8.22 3.34
N ALA A 213 -30.64 -7.98 2.04
CA ALA A 213 -31.26 -6.75 1.54
C ALA A 213 -32.79 -6.66 1.79
N LEU A 214 -33.39 -7.69 2.38
CA LEU A 214 -34.84 -7.73 2.69
C LEU A 214 -35.18 -7.30 4.13
N GLN A 215 -34.21 -7.04 5.00
CA GLN A 215 -34.45 -6.71 6.42
C GLN A 215 -34.30 -5.21 6.78
N ARG A 216 -34.29 -4.31 5.80
CA ARG A 216 -34.39 -2.84 6.03
C ARG A 216 -35.64 -2.24 5.38
N GLN A 217 -36.79 -2.87 5.62
CA GLN A 217 -38.10 -2.33 5.24
C GLN A 217 -39.12 -2.52 6.36
N TRP A 218 -38.72 -2.34 7.62
CA TRP A 218 -39.64 -2.16 8.74
C TRP A 218 -38.96 -1.25 9.77
N VAL A 219 -39.70 -0.24 10.26
CA VAL A 219 -39.37 0.78 11.29
C VAL A 219 -38.60 1.99 10.72
N TYR A 220 -39.14 3.20 10.56
CA TYR A 220 -40.43 3.86 10.86
C TYR A 220 -40.98 4.54 9.61
#